data_AF-A0A5N6JPQ4-F1
#
_entry.id   AF-A0A5N6JPQ4-F1
#
_cell.length_a   1.000
_cell.length_b   1.000
_cell.length_c   1.000
_cell.angle_alpha   90.00
_cell.angle_beta   90.00
_cell.angle_gamma   90.00
#
_symmetry.space_group_name_H-M   'P 1'
#
loop_
_entity.id
_entity.type
_entity.pdbx_description
1 polymer ?
#
loop_
_entity_poly.entity_id
_entity_poly.type
_entity_poly.pdbx_seq_one_letter_code
_entity_poly.pdbx_strand_id
1 'polypeptide(L)'
;MATSFSAVRNEDHGTVIGIAASDAKGDVEYRDRSLIVAINAHCVALGMPPDLGLSASTDYEFLYTETPFFRRDLSRFIAFILGQISHHEALTMKPRTYFISTTFPDVRTALSNLDILSVGSDAVEIRVDLLKEGLTDGSFNSVPSLSYVGEQVMLLRQRTELPIIFTTRCIRENGRFPMDNPELYYEYLYRAIQWGCEYIDVEVWLPEEIRRKLFERRGNSRIISAFHDFSGTFKWPSLQAQNIFQESRKYGDIVKMITTINSMSENYELEYFRSQIKASNPDGPPLSAVNMGQLGQLSRALNTVFSPITHPLLPIVAAPGQMSAAEINGALATMGQLPKKNIYAIGIFRSTPQATFFEKCFNELGLPHNFISVDRGFEGSVEAFCLQPNFGGAYINPPLSSSQSYIPMLTDAARTIGAVDTIVVRGEGSSSTFIGDNATWKGIRATLTRDFAPSAYKDRAAIISVKQWGRCQVSYLCFKES
;
A
#
# COMPACT_ATOMS: atom_id res chain seq x y z
N MET A 1 -26.09 -26.19 3.27
CA MET A 1 -25.44 -25.02 2.64
C MET A 1 -25.96 -24.94 1.22
N ALA A 2 -26.20 -23.73 0.70
CA ALA A 2 -26.66 -23.53 -0.67
C ALA A 2 -25.72 -24.23 -1.66
N THR A 3 -26.29 -24.92 -2.66
CA THR A 3 -25.55 -25.66 -3.70
C THR A 3 -25.50 -24.91 -5.03
N SER A 4 -26.12 -23.73 -5.12
CA SER A 4 -26.20 -22.89 -6.31
C SER A 4 -26.42 -21.42 -5.92
N PHE A 5 -26.21 -20.46 -6.83
CA PHE A 5 -26.43 -19.04 -6.51
C PHE A 5 -27.91 -18.73 -6.22
N SER A 6 -28.81 -19.40 -6.95
CA SER A 6 -30.26 -19.30 -6.78
C SER A 6 -30.78 -19.91 -5.47
N ALA A 7 -29.96 -20.65 -4.73
CA ALA A 7 -30.31 -21.20 -3.42
C ALA A 7 -29.89 -20.29 -2.25
N VAL A 8 -29.09 -19.25 -2.48
CA VAL A 8 -28.66 -18.30 -1.44
C VAL A 8 -29.83 -17.41 -1.02
N ARG A 9 -30.02 -17.23 0.28
CA ARG A 9 -31.12 -16.47 0.89
C ARG A 9 -30.58 -15.43 1.88
N ASN A 10 -31.45 -14.54 2.37
CA ASN A 10 -31.07 -13.53 3.38
C ASN A 10 -30.51 -14.12 4.68
N GLU A 11 -30.88 -15.35 5.02
CA GLU A 11 -30.34 -16.08 6.18
C GLU A 11 -28.86 -16.47 6.02
N ASP A 12 -28.35 -16.52 4.78
CA ASP A 12 -26.94 -16.80 4.47
C ASP A 12 -26.06 -15.54 4.56
N HIS A 13 -26.63 -14.36 4.87
CA HIS A 13 -25.89 -13.11 4.95
C HIS A 13 -24.74 -13.20 5.97
N GLY A 14 -23.54 -12.82 5.54
CA GLY A 14 -22.32 -12.89 6.35
C GLY A 14 -21.61 -14.25 6.31
N THR A 15 -22.06 -15.21 5.50
CA THR A 15 -21.41 -16.52 5.33
C THR A 15 -20.60 -16.61 4.04
N VAL A 16 -19.59 -17.48 4.03
CA VAL A 16 -18.83 -17.86 2.83
C VAL A 16 -19.33 -19.22 2.35
N ILE A 17 -19.87 -19.28 1.14
CA ILE A 17 -20.45 -20.49 0.55
C ILE A 17 -19.58 -20.96 -0.62
N GLY A 18 -19.14 -22.22 -0.59
CA GLY A 18 -18.45 -22.86 -1.71
C GLY A 18 -19.46 -23.50 -2.66
N ILE A 19 -19.40 -23.12 -3.94
CA ILE A 19 -20.21 -23.70 -5.03
C ILE A 19 -19.24 -24.26 -6.08
N ALA A 20 -19.50 -25.47 -6.58
CA ALA A 20 -18.68 -26.04 -7.64
C ALA A 20 -18.81 -25.23 -8.93
N ALA A 21 -17.72 -25.08 -9.68
CA ALA A 21 -17.72 -24.27 -10.91
C ALA A 21 -18.72 -24.77 -11.96
N SER A 22 -18.99 -26.08 -12.03
CA SER A 22 -20.02 -26.67 -12.90
C SER A 22 -21.42 -26.16 -12.57
N ASP A 23 -21.72 -26.02 -11.28
CA ASP A 23 -23.05 -25.65 -10.79
C ASP A 23 -23.22 -24.12 -10.87
N ALA A 24 -22.16 -23.37 -10.56
CA ALA A 24 -22.11 -21.91 -10.65
C ALA A 24 -22.50 -21.39 -12.05
N LYS A 25 -22.04 -22.05 -13.12
CA LYS A 25 -22.35 -21.64 -14.50
C LYS A 25 -23.84 -21.67 -14.83
N GLY A 26 -24.64 -22.46 -14.11
CA GLY A 26 -26.06 -22.57 -14.36
C GLY A 26 -26.84 -21.31 -13.97
N ASP A 27 -26.41 -20.57 -12.96
CA ASP A 27 -27.22 -19.50 -12.37
C ASP A 27 -26.48 -18.27 -11.82
N VAL A 28 -25.13 -18.19 -11.91
CA VAL A 28 -24.35 -17.06 -11.38
C VAL A 28 -24.79 -15.71 -11.95
N GLU A 29 -25.22 -15.65 -13.21
CA GLU A 29 -25.65 -14.40 -13.85
C GLU A 29 -26.96 -13.83 -13.28
N TYR A 30 -27.81 -14.72 -12.77
CA TYR A 30 -29.12 -14.39 -12.20
C TYR A 30 -29.06 -14.18 -10.68
N ARG A 31 -27.86 -14.18 -10.09
CA ARG A 31 -27.67 -13.95 -8.65
C ARG A 31 -28.20 -12.59 -8.23
N ASP A 32 -28.67 -12.49 -6.99
CA ASP A 32 -28.93 -11.20 -6.37
C ASP A 32 -27.60 -10.51 -6.01
N ARG A 33 -27.16 -9.58 -6.86
CA ARG A 33 -25.91 -8.81 -6.68
C ARG A 33 -25.95 -7.87 -5.48
N SER A 34 -27.12 -7.63 -4.87
CA SER A 34 -27.22 -6.86 -3.63
C SER A 34 -26.89 -7.70 -2.39
N LEU A 35 -27.00 -9.02 -2.50
CA LEU A 35 -26.74 -9.97 -1.42
C LEU A 35 -25.43 -10.74 -1.61
N ILE A 36 -25.00 -10.94 -2.87
CA ILE A 36 -23.96 -11.90 -3.22
C ILE A 36 -22.83 -11.23 -3.99
N VAL A 37 -21.63 -11.32 -3.44
CA VAL A 37 -20.37 -11.08 -4.16
C VAL A 37 -19.85 -12.42 -4.68
N ALA A 38 -19.80 -12.57 -6.01
CA ALA A 38 -19.33 -13.80 -6.63
C ALA A 38 -17.83 -13.76 -6.92
N ILE A 39 -17.11 -14.77 -6.46
CA ILE A 39 -15.65 -14.90 -6.64
C ILE A 39 -15.36 -16.20 -7.40
N ASN A 40 -14.73 -16.09 -8.57
CA ASN A 40 -14.17 -17.25 -9.26
C ASN A 40 -12.81 -17.60 -8.66
N ALA A 41 -12.75 -18.57 -7.75
CA ALA A 41 -11.50 -19.03 -7.16
C ALA A 41 -10.87 -20.16 -8.01
N HIS A 42 -9.67 -19.93 -8.56
CA HIS A 42 -9.02 -20.84 -9.49
C HIS A 42 -7.60 -21.21 -9.06
N CYS A 43 -7.31 -22.51 -9.04
CA CYS A 43 -5.97 -23.00 -8.78
C CYS A 43 -5.17 -22.99 -10.09
N VAL A 44 -4.07 -22.24 -10.15
CA VAL A 44 -3.25 -22.12 -11.37
C VAL A 44 -2.64 -23.45 -11.82
N ALA A 45 -2.51 -24.43 -10.92
CA ALA A 45 -2.03 -25.78 -11.23
C ALA A 45 -3.02 -26.60 -12.07
N LEU A 46 -4.30 -26.21 -12.12
CA LEU A 46 -5.33 -26.85 -12.94
C LEU A 46 -5.33 -26.37 -14.41
N GLY A 47 -4.31 -25.60 -14.80
CA GLY A 47 -4.18 -24.99 -16.12
C GLY A 47 -4.68 -23.55 -16.13
N MET A 48 -4.16 -22.75 -17.06
CA MET A 48 -4.54 -21.36 -17.26
C MET A 48 -4.88 -21.12 -18.75
N PRO A 49 -5.75 -20.16 -19.08
CA PRO A 49 -6.50 -19.29 -18.16
C PRO A 49 -7.60 -20.05 -17.39
N PRO A 50 -8.16 -19.46 -16.32
CA PRO A 50 -9.41 -19.92 -15.72
C PRO A 50 -10.56 -19.92 -16.75
N ASP A 51 -11.71 -20.48 -16.37
CA ASP A 51 -12.90 -20.46 -17.21
C ASP A 51 -13.36 -19.01 -17.51
N LEU A 52 -13.12 -18.56 -18.75
CA LEU A 52 -13.35 -17.18 -19.16
C LEU A 52 -14.82 -16.75 -19.04
N GLY A 53 -15.76 -17.66 -19.28
CA GLY A 53 -17.18 -17.39 -19.14
C GLY A 53 -17.55 -17.14 -17.68
N LEU A 54 -17.12 -18.04 -16.79
CA LEU A 54 -17.33 -17.88 -15.36
C LEU A 54 -16.69 -16.59 -14.84
N SER A 55 -15.45 -16.30 -15.23
CA SER A 55 -14.76 -15.07 -14.83
C SER A 55 -15.46 -13.80 -15.30
N ALA A 56 -16.09 -13.82 -16.48
CA ALA A 56 -16.87 -12.69 -16.99
C ALA A 56 -18.19 -12.51 -16.21
N SER A 57 -18.77 -13.59 -15.70
CA SER A 57 -20.04 -13.56 -14.97
C SER A 57 -19.88 -13.29 -13.45
N THR A 58 -18.68 -13.48 -12.88
CA THR A 58 -18.34 -13.18 -11.47
C THR A 58 -17.88 -11.75 -11.23
N ASP A 59 -18.02 -11.26 -9.99
CA ASP A 59 -17.55 -9.91 -9.62
C ASP A 59 -16.03 -9.86 -9.46
N TYR A 60 -15.43 -10.94 -8.96
CA TYR A 60 -14.01 -11.05 -8.70
C TYR A 60 -13.45 -12.42 -9.12
N GLU A 61 -12.12 -12.50 -9.29
CA GLU A 61 -11.38 -13.72 -9.60
C GLU A 61 -10.20 -13.83 -8.62
N PHE A 62 -10.08 -14.97 -7.93
CA PHE A 62 -9.00 -15.24 -7.00
C PHE A 62 -8.13 -16.38 -7.53
N LEU A 63 -6.92 -16.05 -7.96
CA LEU A 63 -5.93 -17.03 -8.40
C LEU A 63 -5.10 -17.49 -7.20
N TYR A 64 -4.82 -18.79 -7.10
CA TYR A 64 -4.00 -19.34 -6.02
C TYR A 64 -3.16 -20.54 -6.44
N THR A 65 -2.15 -20.84 -5.64
CA THR A 65 -1.32 -22.05 -5.72
C THR A 65 -1.77 -23.06 -4.66
N GLU A 66 -1.76 -24.35 -4.99
CA GLU A 66 -2.17 -25.40 -4.04
C GLU A 66 -1.11 -25.60 -2.94
N THR A 67 0.18 -25.62 -3.32
CA THR A 67 1.28 -25.87 -2.38
C THR A 67 2.43 -24.87 -2.61
N PRO A 68 2.70 -23.96 -1.67
CA PRO A 68 1.93 -23.67 -0.46
C PRO A 68 0.68 -22.82 -0.75
N PHE A 69 -0.46 -23.15 -0.13
CA PHE A 69 -1.64 -22.28 -0.13
C PHE A 69 -1.52 -21.17 0.91
N PHE A 70 -1.57 -19.92 0.46
CA PHE A 70 -1.42 -18.74 1.31
C PHE A 70 -2.78 -18.26 1.86
N ARG A 71 -3.25 -18.82 2.97
CA ARG A 71 -4.51 -18.39 3.62
C ARG A 71 -4.59 -16.89 3.89
N ARG A 72 -3.47 -16.29 4.28
CA ARG A 72 -3.35 -14.84 4.53
C ARG A 72 -3.67 -14.02 3.28
N ASP A 73 -3.29 -14.50 2.10
CA ASP A 73 -3.58 -13.86 0.82
C ASP A 73 -5.09 -13.85 0.56
N LEU A 74 -5.74 -15.02 0.65
CA LEU A 74 -7.20 -15.13 0.53
C LEU A 74 -7.94 -14.24 1.53
N SER A 75 -7.54 -14.25 2.81
CA SER A 75 -8.19 -13.41 3.83
C SER A 75 -8.04 -11.92 3.53
N ARG A 76 -6.86 -11.46 3.09
CA ARG A 76 -6.63 -10.06 2.72
C ARG A 76 -7.43 -9.67 1.47
N PHE A 77 -7.44 -10.54 0.47
CA PHE A 77 -8.22 -10.35 -0.74
C PHE A 77 -9.71 -10.19 -0.40
N ILE A 78 -10.31 -11.14 0.34
CA ILE A 78 -11.72 -11.09 0.74
C ILE A 78 -12.01 -9.84 1.56
N ALA A 79 -11.19 -9.53 2.57
CA ALA A 79 -11.37 -8.35 3.40
C ALA A 79 -11.35 -7.06 2.57
N PHE A 80 -10.48 -6.98 1.55
CA PHE A 80 -10.41 -5.84 0.65
C PHE A 80 -11.64 -5.75 -0.27
N ILE A 81 -12.00 -6.83 -0.98
CA ILE A 81 -13.12 -6.79 -1.93
C ILE A 81 -14.48 -6.64 -1.27
N LEU A 82 -14.61 -6.99 0.02
CA LEU A 82 -15.80 -6.75 0.83
C LEU A 82 -15.77 -5.41 1.59
N GLY A 83 -14.73 -4.59 1.42
CA GLY A 83 -14.64 -3.25 2.02
C GLY A 83 -14.37 -3.24 3.52
N GLN A 84 -13.92 -4.36 4.10
CA GLN A 84 -13.55 -4.47 5.51
C GLN A 84 -12.19 -3.83 5.81
N ILE A 85 -11.33 -3.73 4.80
CA ILE A 85 -10.07 -2.98 4.86
C ILE A 85 -9.99 -1.97 3.71
N SER A 86 -9.50 -0.77 4.02
CA SER A 86 -9.31 0.32 3.06
C SER A 86 -7.86 0.83 3.12
N HIS A 87 -7.01 0.33 2.22
CA HIS A 87 -5.63 0.80 2.12
C HIS A 87 -5.56 2.28 1.78
N HIS A 88 -6.50 2.78 0.97
CA HIS A 88 -6.55 4.18 0.59
C HIS A 88 -6.82 5.11 1.77
N GLU A 89 -7.79 4.80 2.64
CA GLU A 89 -8.02 5.58 3.86
C GLU A 89 -6.81 5.56 4.81
N ALA A 90 -6.16 4.40 4.96
CA ALA A 90 -4.95 4.30 5.76
C ALA A 90 -3.82 5.18 5.20
N LEU A 91 -3.64 5.20 3.89
CA LEU A 91 -2.58 5.94 3.21
C LEU A 91 -2.86 7.45 3.12
N THR A 92 -4.11 7.89 2.98
CA THR A 92 -4.46 9.33 2.97
C THR A 92 -4.25 10.01 4.32
N MET A 93 -4.26 9.24 5.43
CA MET A 93 -3.88 9.75 6.76
C MET A 93 -2.38 9.98 6.93
N LYS A 94 -1.53 9.42 6.05
CA LYS A 94 -0.08 9.63 6.15
C LYS A 94 0.28 11.02 5.62
N PRO A 95 1.24 11.73 6.26
CA PRO A 95 1.70 13.02 5.76
C PRO A 95 2.41 12.90 4.40
N ARG A 96 2.93 11.70 4.10
CA ARG A 96 3.60 11.39 2.85
C ARG A 96 3.45 9.92 2.49
N THR A 97 3.27 9.66 1.20
CA THR A 97 3.17 8.31 0.63
C THR A 97 4.10 8.12 -0.56
N TYR A 98 4.62 6.91 -0.71
CA TYR A 98 5.53 6.51 -1.78
C TYR A 98 5.03 5.23 -2.47
N PHE A 99 5.39 5.02 -3.73
CA PHE A 99 5.24 3.71 -4.35
C PHE A 99 6.47 3.35 -5.18
N ILE A 100 6.76 2.05 -5.28
CA ILE A 100 7.88 1.54 -6.07
C ILE A 100 7.36 0.76 -7.26
N SER A 101 7.90 1.06 -8.44
CA SER A 101 7.55 0.35 -9.68
C SER A 101 8.43 -0.89 -9.86
N THR A 102 7.78 -2.05 -9.99
CA THR A 102 8.45 -3.24 -10.48
C THR A 102 8.76 -3.06 -11.96
N THR A 103 10.05 -3.08 -12.33
CA THR A 103 10.52 -2.92 -13.71
C THR A 103 11.07 -4.22 -14.29
N PHE A 104 10.66 -5.35 -13.72
CA PHE A 104 11.10 -6.68 -14.11
C PHE A 104 10.21 -7.23 -15.23
N PRO A 105 10.79 -7.97 -16.20
CA PRO A 105 10.01 -8.66 -17.23
C PRO A 105 9.16 -9.81 -16.68
N ASP A 106 9.53 -10.36 -15.53
CA ASP A 106 8.80 -11.36 -14.75
C ASP A 106 9.03 -11.06 -13.25
N VAL A 107 7.93 -10.96 -12.49
CA VAL A 107 7.92 -10.65 -11.06
C VAL A 107 8.69 -11.68 -10.24
N ARG A 108 8.78 -12.94 -10.68
CA ARG A 108 9.54 -14.01 -10.01
C ARG A 108 11.00 -13.60 -9.75
N THR A 109 11.57 -12.78 -10.62
CA THR A 109 12.93 -12.24 -10.50
C THR A 109 13.10 -11.35 -9.26
N ALA A 110 12.02 -10.72 -8.78
CA ALA A 110 12.04 -9.79 -7.67
C ALA A 110 11.67 -10.43 -6.33
N LEU A 111 10.97 -11.58 -6.33
CA LEU A 111 10.30 -12.12 -5.13
C LEU A 111 11.22 -12.36 -3.94
N SER A 112 12.46 -12.81 -4.17
CA SER A 112 13.42 -13.06 -3.09
C SER A 112 13.87 -11.78 -2.39
N ASN A 113 13.88 -10.66 -3.13
CA ASN A 113 14.37 -9.36 -2.67
C ASN A 113 13.24 -8.34 -2.46
N LEU A 114 11.97 -8.74 -2.63
CA LEU A 114 10.84 -7.80 -2.63
C LEU A 114 10.76 -7.01 -1.33
N ASP A 115 10.97 -7.67 -0.19
CA ASP A 115 10.98 -7.04 1.14
C ASP A 115 12.04 -5.92 1.24
N ILE A 116 13.18 -6.09 0.56
CA ILE A 116 14.26 -5.10 0.51
C ILE A 116 13.90 -3.99 -0.48
N LEU A 117 13.45 -4.36 -1.68
CA LEU A 117 13.07 -3.42 -2.74
C LEU A 117 11.98 -2.45 -2.28
N SER A 118 11.01 -2.94 -1.51
CA SER A 118 9.87 -2.13 -1.07
C SER A 118 10.12 -1.32 0.20
N VAL A 119 11.34 -1.30 0.75
CA VAL A 119 11.65 -0.50 1.95
C VAL A 119 11.36 0.98 1.69
N GLY A 120 10.61 1.59 2.61
CA GLY A 120 10.17 2.98 2.50
C GLY A 120 9.01 3.22 1.54
N SER A 121 8.52 2.18 0.85
CA SER A 121 7.36 2.26 -0.04
C SER A 121 6.05 1.97 0.70
N ASP A 122 4.96 2.59 0.24
CA ASP A 122 3.60 2.36 0.73
C ASP A 122 2.74 1.54 -0.23
N ALA A 123 3.19 1.37 -1.47
CA ALA A 123 2.54 0.54 -2.48
C ALA A 123 3.58 -0.04 -3.45
N VAL A 124 3.23 -1.12 -4.12
CA VAL A 124 4.03 -1.67 -5.22
C VAL A 124 3.26 -1.53 -6.52
N GLU A 125 3.89 -0.98 -7.55
CA GLU A 125 3.31 -0.88 -8.89
C GLU A 125 3.78 -2.06 -9.73
N ILE A 126 2.84 -2.79 -10.33
CA ILE A 126 3.09 -3.75 -11.39
C ILE A 126 2.94 -3.06 -12.74
N ARG A 127 4.07 -2.93 -13.45
CA ARG A 127 4.11 -2.36 -14.81
C ARG A 127 3.85 -3.45 -15.83
N VAL A 128 2.57 -3.66 -16.12
CA VAL A 128 2.11 -4.72 -17.03
C VAL A 128 2.71 -4.56 -18.42
N ASP A 129 2.92 -3.33 -18.86
CA ASP A 129 3.56 -3.03 -20.13
C ASP A 129 5.05 -3.44 -20.18
N LEU A 130 5.70 -3.66 -19.03
CA LEU A 130 7.10 -4.11 -18.99
C LEU A 130 7.24 -5.63 -18.84
N LEU A 131 6.15 -6.34 -18.57
CA LEU A 131 6.13 -7.79 -18.48
C LEU A 131 6.40 -8.42 -19.85
N LYS A 132 7.12 -9.54 -19.86
CA LYS A 132 7.46 -10.29 -21.07
C LYS A 132 7.11 -11.77 -20.90
N GLU A 133 6.00 -12.16 -21.51
CA GLU A 133 5.59 -13.56 -21.59
C GLU A 133 6.32 -14.24 -22.76
N GLY A 134 7.14 -15.25 -22.46
CA GLY A 134 7.88 -16.01 -23.45
C GLY A 134 6.99 -17.02 -24.20
N LEU A 135 7.25 -17.18 -25.48
CA LEU A 135 6.59 -18.16 -26.36
C LEU A 135 7.48 -19.39 -26.60
N THR A 136 6.89 -20.47 -27.10
CA THR A 136 7.59 -21.75 -27.36
C THR A 136 8.71 -21.65 -28.38
N ASP A 137 8.66 -20.65 -29.26
CA ASP A 137 9.67 -20.38 -30.29
C ASP A 137 10.81 -19.46 -29.81
N GLY A 138 10.81 -19.07 -28.53
CA GLY A 138 11.80 -18.16 -27.94
C GLY A 138 11.53 -16.67 -28.19
N SER A 139 10.44 -16.33 -28.89
CA SER A 139 9.95 -14.96 -29.00
C SER A 139 9.11 -14.58 -27.77
N PHE A 140 8.62 -13.34 -27.74
CA PHE A 140 7.75 -12.83 -26.67
C PHE A 140 6.44 -12.34 -27.25
N ASN A 141 5.35 -12.50 -26.50
CA ASN A 141 4.08 -11.88 -26.85
C ASN A 141 4.25 -10.35 -26.90
N SER A 142 3.61 -9.70 -27.88
CA SER A 142 3.59 -8.24 -28.01
C SER A 142 2.86 -7.57 -26.85
N VAL A 143 1.80 -8.20 -26.37
CA VAL A 143 1.08 -7.87 -25.14
C VAL A 143 0.97 -9.16 -24.32
N PRO A 144 1.43 -9.20 -23.06
CA PRO A 144 1.35 -10.40 -22.23
C PRO A 144 -0.10 -10.80 -21.99
N SER A 145 -0.43 -12.08 -22.11
CA SER A 145 -1.77 -12.62 -21.94
C SER A 145 -2.32 -12.33 -20.53
N LEU A 146 -3.66 -12.18 -20.39
CA LEU A 146 -4.28 -12.04 -19.07
C LEU A 146 -3.99 -13.23 -18.15
N SER A 147 -3.83 -14.41 -18.71
CA SER A 147 -3.39 -15.62 -17.99
C SER A 147 -2.06 -15.37 -17.29
N TYR A 148 -1.05 -14.96 -18.04
CA TYR A 148 0.27 -14.66 -17.51
C TYR A 148 0.23 -13.50 -16.53
N VAL A 149 -0.42 -12.39 -16.88
CA VAL A 149 -0.51 -11.20 -16.01
C VAL A 149 -1.20 -11.52 -14.69
N GLY A 150 -2.28 -12.31 -14.71
CA GLY A 150 -2.98 -12.73 -13.48
C GLY A 150 -2.08 -13.55 -12.57
N GLU A 151 -1.27 -14.45 -13.13
CA GLU A 151 -0.28 -15.19 -12.37
C GLU A 151 0.78 -14.25 -11.76
N GLN A 152 1.25 -13.24 -12.50
CA GLN A 152 2.20 -12.25 -11.97
C GLN A 152 1.62 -11.44 -10.80
N VAL A 153 0.35 -11.03 -10.89
CA VAL A 153 -0.36 -10.33 -9.80
C VAL A 153 -0.48 -11.23 -8.57
N MET A 154 -0.89 -12.48 -8.75
CA MET A 154 -0.99 -13.47 -7.68
C MET A 154 0.36 -13.65 -6.96
N LEU A 155 1.43 -13.90 -7.72
CA LEU A 155 2.77 -14.11 -7.17
C LEU A 155 3.28 -12.89 -6.40
N LEU A 156 3.02 -11.68 -6.91
CA LEU A 156 3.36 -10.44 -6.22
C LEU A 156 2.60 -10.33 -4.89
N ARG A 157 1.28 -10.51 -4.91
CA ARG A 157 0.39 -10.39 -3.75
C ARG A 157 0.72 -11.38 -2.64
N GLN A 158 1.06 -12.62 -3.00
CA GLN A 158 1.47 -13.65 -2.04
C GLN A 158 2.77 -13.28 -1.31
N ARG A 159 3.61 -12.42 -1.90
CA ARG A 159 4.91 -12.04 -1.36
C ARG A 159 4.92 -10.71 -0.61
N THR A 160 3.97 -9.79 -0.86
CA THR A 160 3.93 -8.48 -0.18
C THR A 160 2.62 -8.18 0.54
N GLU A 161 2.71 -7.42 1.63
CA GLU A 161 1.57 -6.85 2.33
C GLU A 161 1.17 -5.45 1.84
N LEU A 162 1.97 -4.85 0.95
CA LEU A 162 1.66 -3.55 0.38
C LEU A 162 0.51 -3.64 -0.64
N PRO A 163 -0.32 -2.59 -0.76
CA PRO A 163 -1.31 -2.49 -1.83
C PRO A 163 -0.62 -2.47 -3.21
N ILE A 164 -1.29 -3.08 -4.19
CA ILE A 164 -0.80 -3.17 -5.57
C ILE A 164 -1.43 -2.06 -6.43
N ILE A 165 -0.59 -1.35 -7.17
CA ILE A 165 -0.98 -0.45 -8.25
C ILE A 165 -0.80 -1.20 -9.57
N PHE A 166 -1.89 -1.42 -10.30
CA PHE A 166 -1.85 -2.06 -11.62
C PHE A 166 -1.79 -1.00 -12.72
N THR A 167 -0.74 -1.04 -13.55
CA THR A 167 -0.48 0.00 -14.55
C THR A 167 -0.23 -0.61 -15.94
N THR A 168 -1.05 -0.18 -16.91
CA THR A 168 -0.84 -0.42 -18.35
C THR A 168 -0.38 0.87 -19.01
N ARG A 169 0.92 1.20 -18.92
CA ARG A 169 1.44 2.48 -19.46
C ARG A 169 1.51 2.43 -20.99
N CYS A 170 0.92 3.41 -21.67
CA CYS A 170 0.90 3.44 -23.13
C CYS A 170 2.23 3.86 -23.75
N ILE A 171 2.44 3.54 -25.03
CA ILE A 171 3.64 3.93 -25.79
C ILE A 171 3.89 5.45 -25.83
N ARG A 172 2.84 6.28 -25.91
CA ARG A 172 2.99 7.74 -25.95
C ARG A 172 3.44 8.31 -24.61
N GLU A 173 3.11 7.64 -23.52
CA GLU A 173 3.53 7.97 -22.16
C GLU A 173 4.76 7.16 -21.72
N ASN A 174 5.62 6.76 -22.68
CA ASN A 174 6.88 6.05 -22.45
C ASN A 174 6.73 4.66 -21.78
N GLY A 175 5.60 4.00 -21.98
CA GLY A 175 5.40 2.58 -21.71
C GLY A 175 5.54 1.74 -22.96
N ARG A 176 4.97 0.53 -22.93
CA ARG A 176 4.94 -0.40 -24.06
C ARG A 176 3.54 -0.89 -24.43
N PHE A 177 2.51 -0.52 -23.66
CA PHE A 177 1.15 -0.97 -23.95
C PHE A 177 0.65 -0.28 -25.23
N PRO A 178 0.08 -1.03 -26.19
CA PRO A 178 -0.31 -0.50 -27.48
C PRO A 178 -1.53 0.44 -27.33
N MET A 179 -1.76 1.34 -28.29
CA MET A 179 -2.79 2.40 -28.20
C MET A 179 -3.89 2.31 -29.27
N ASP A 180 -3.72 1.40 -30.23
CA ASP A 180 -4.64 1.17 -31.34
C ASP A 180 -6.00 0.63 -30.90
N ASN A 181 -6.05 -0.08 -29.76
CA ASN A 181 -7.28 -0.63 -29.20
C ASN A 181 -7.50 -0.17 -27.73
N PRO A 182 -8.25 0.92 -27.49
CA PRO A 182 -8.59 1.37 -26.14
C PRO A 182 -9.37 0.36 -25.30
N GLU A 183 -10.19 -0.51 -25.92
CA GLU A 183 -10.93 -1.55 -25.19
C GLU A 183 -10.00 -2.59 -24.55
N LEU A 184 -8.80 -2.78 -25.10
CA LEU A 184 -7.77 -3.63 -24.47
C LEU A 184 -7.37 -3.09 -23.09
N TYR A 185 -7.32 -1.75 -22.90
CA TYR A 185 -7.09 -1.17 -21.57
C TYR A 185 -8.25 -1.48 -20.64
N TYR A 186 -9.49 -1.36 -21.12
CA TYR A 186 -10.66 -1.70 -20.31
C TYR A 186 -10.58 -3.15 -19.84
N GLU A 187 -10.25 -4.09 -20.74
CA GLU A 187 -10.15 -5.51 -20.42
C GLU A 187 -9.12 -5.78 -19.30
N TYR A 188 -7.92 -5.22 -19.42
CA TYR A 188 -6.85 -5.43 -18.44
C TYR A 188 -7.12 -4.72 -17.12
N LEU A 189 -7.58 -3.47 -17.15
CA LEU A 189 -7.86 -2.68 -15.95
C LEU A 189 -9.09 -3.23 -15.19
N TYR A 190 -10.11 -3.70 -15.92
CA TYR A 190 -11.25 -4.38 -15.29
C TYR A 190 -10.84 -5.73 -14.70
N ARG A 191 -9.97 -6.49 -15.39
CA ARG A 191 -9.43 -7.73 -14.83
C ARG A 191 -8.60 -7.49 -13.57
N ALA A 192 -7.82 -6.41 -13.50
CA ALA A 192 -7.11 -6.00 -12.30
C ALA A 192 -8.06 -5.70 -11.12
N ILE A 193 -9.19 -5.06 -11.38
CA ILE A 193 -10.26 -4.89 -10.38
C ILE A 193 -10.77 -6.25 -9.91
N GLN A 194 -11.03 -7.19 -10.82
CA GLN A 194 -11.49 -8.54 -10.47
C GLN A 194 -10.45 -9.32 -9.65
N TRP A 195 -9.15 -9.13 -9.91
CA TRP A 195 -8.05 -9.66 -9.08
C TRP A 195 -7.82 -8.91 -7.77
N GLY A 196 -8.68 -7.93 -7.45
CA GLY A 196 -8.66 -7.18 -6.21
C GLY A 196 -7.44 -6.27 -6.08
N CYS A 197 -6.88 -5.75 -7.18
CA CYS A 197 -5.82 -4.74 -7.09
C CYS A 197 -6.34 -3.48 -6.41
N GLU A 198 -5.62 -3.00 -5.40
CA GLU A 198 -6.05 -1.87 -4.57
C GLU A 198 -6.11 -0.56 -5.37
N TYR A 199 -5.23 -0.42 -6.37
CA TYR A 199 -5.22 0.70 -7.29
C TYR A 199 -5.10 0.25 -8.74
N ILE A 200 -5.76 0.98 -9.63
CA ILE A 200 -5.53 0.90 -11.07
C ILE A 200 -5.11 2.28 -11.60
N ASP A 201 -4.10 2.33 -12.47
CA ASP A 201 -3.63 3.55 -13.14
C ASP A 201 -4.38 3.68 -14.48
N VAL A 202 -5.25 4.69 -14.58
CA VAL A 202 -6.14 4.93 -15.72
C VAL A 202 -5.69 6.20 -16.42
N GLU A 203 -5.18 6.07 -17.64
CA GLU A 203 -4.65 7.21 -18.38
C GLU A 203 -5.75 8.12 -18.92
N VAL A 204 -5.56 9.44 -18.79
CA VAL A 204 -6.57 10.47 -19.13
C VAL A 204 -6.92 10.49 -20.61
N TRP A 205 -6.03 10.01 -21.49
CA TRP A 205 -6.30 9.96 -22.92
C TRP A 205 -7.36 8.92 -23.31
N LEU A 206 -7.63 7.94 -22.44
CA LEU A 206 -8.66 6.93 -22.71
C LEU A 206 -10.02 7.62 -22.91
N PRO A 207 -10.84 7.12 -23.86
CA PRO A 207 -12.19 7.62 -24.07
C PRO A 207 -12.94 7.74 -22.74
N GLU A 208 -13.69 8.84 -22.56
CA GLU A 208 -14.42 9.11 -21.32
C GLU A 208 -15.36 7.96 -20.93
N GLU A 209 -15.98 7.30 -21.91
CA GLU A 209 -16.83 6.14 -21.67
C GLU A 209 -16.09 5.00 -20.96
N ILE A 210 -14.87 4.68 -21.37
CA ILE A 210 -14.03 3.65 -20.73
C ILE A 210 -13.69 4.07 -19.30
N ARG A 211 -13.26 5.32 -19.11
CA ARG A 211 -12.90 5.85 -17.78
C ARG A 211 -14.10 5.82 -16.82
N ARG A 212 -15.27 6.24 -17.28
CA ARG A 212 -16.52 6.18 -16.52
C ARG A 212 -16.92 4.74 -16.17
N LYS A 213 -16.86 3.83 -17.14
CA LYS A 213 -17.20 2.41 -16.94
C LYS A 213 -16.28 1.73 -15.92
N LEU A 214 -14.98 2.03 -15.93
CA LEU A 214 -14.04 1.57 -14.90
C LEU A 214 -14.40 2.15 -13.53
N PHE A 215 -14.68 3.44 -13.45
CA PHE A 215 -15.08 4.08 -12.20
C PHE A 215 -16.34 3.47 -11.59
N GLU A 216 -17.40 3.27 -12.38
CA GLU A 216 -18.65 2.66 -11.93
C GLU A 216 -18.49 1.21 -11.47
N ARG A 217 -17.50 0.49 -12.00
CA ARG A 217 -17.27 -0.93 -11.73
C ARG A 217 -16.06 -1.22 -10.84
N ARG A 218 -15.43 -0.20 -10.24
CA ARG A 218 -14.17 -0.35 -9.49
C ARG A 218 -14.28 -1.14 -8.19
N GLY A 219 -15.50 -1.32 -7.68
CA GLY A 219 -15.72 -1.89 -6.35
C GLY A 219 -14.94 -1.09 -5.31
N ASN A 220 -14.09 -1.78 -4.54
CA ASN A 220 -13.22 -1.15 -3.54
C ASN A 220 -11.85 -0.68 -4.08
N SER A 221 -11.57 -0.93 -5.36
CA SER A 221 -10.35 -0.43 -6.02
C SER A 221 -10.41 1.09 -6.20
N ARG A 222 -9.25 1.73 -6.20
CA ARG A 222 -9.11 3.17 -6.38
C ARG A 222 -8.44 3.50 -7.70
N ILE A 223 -8.87 4.59 -8.32
CA ILE A 223 -8.36 5.03 -9.61
C ILE A 223 -7.30 6.11 -9.41
N ILE A 224 -6.09 5.81 -9.90
CA ILE A 224 -5.05 6.81 -10.13
C ILE A 224 -5.24 7.32 -11.57
N SER A 225 -5.84 8.50 -11.72
CA SER A 225 -6.05 9.11 -13.03
C SER A 225 -4.75 9.75 -13.50
N ALA A 226 -4.13 9.20 -14.54
CA ALA A 226 -2.74 9.47 -14.88
C ALA A 226 -2.57 10.22 -16.20
N PHE A 227 -1.61 11.15 -16.22
CA PHE A 227 -1.18 11.88 -17.39
C PHE A 227 0.34 12.02 -17.37
N HIS A 228 0.98 11.77 -18.51
CA HIS A 228 2.40 12.04 -18.69
C HIS A 228 2.65 12.91 -19.92
N ASP A 229 3.51 13.92 -19.77
CA ASP A 229 4.05 14.69 -20.88
C ASP A 229 5.56 14.49 -21.01
N PHE A 230 5.99 13.99 -22.17
CA PHE A 230 7.40 13.84 -22.53
C PHE A 230 7.87 14.90 -23.54
N SER A 231 6.99 15.81 -23.99
CA SER A 231 7.31 16.80 -25.01
C SER A 231 8.30 17.86 -24.53
N GLY A 232 8.31 18.12 -23.22
CA GLY A 232 9.08 19.23 -22.65
C GLY A 232 8.48 20.59 -22.98
N THR A 233 7.30 20.66 -23.61
CA THR A 233 6.63 21.93 -23.91
C THR A 233 5.47 22.21 -22.95
N PHE A 234 5.13 21.26 -22.07
CA PHE A 234 4.12 21.45 -21.05
C PHE A 234 4.51 22.55 -20.05
N LYS A 235 3.53 23.33 -19.59
CA LYS A 235 3.77 24.45 -18.68
C LYS A 235 2.92 24.41 -17.43
N TRP A 236 3.55 24.75 -16.32
CA TRP A 236 2.92 25.00 -15.04
C TRP A 236 2.90 26.50 -14.75
N PRO A 237 1.88 27.01 -14.05
CA PRO A 237 0.50 26.64 -14.26
C PRO A 237 0.06 27.03 -15.69
N SER A 238 -0.72 26.20 -16.36
CA SER A 238 -1.34 26.53 -17.65
C SER A 238 -2.82 26.14 -17.67
N LEU A 239 -3.59 26.70 -18.61
CA LEU A 239 -4.97 26.27 -18.84
C LEU A 239 -5.03 24.78 -19.21
N GLN A 240 -4.04 24.29 -19.96
CA GLN A 240 -3.93 22.86 -20.28
C GLN A 240 -3.77 22.01 -19.00
N ALA A 241 -2.90 22.42 -18.07
CA ALA A 241 -2.71 21.73 -16.79
C ALA A 241 -4.00 21.71 -15.95
N GLN A 242 -4.72 22.84 -15.91
CA GLN A 242 -6.02 22.92 -15.23
C GLN A 242 -7.04 21.99 -15.87
N ASN A 243 -7.15 21.99 -17.21
CA ASN A 243 -8.09 21.14 -17.94
C ASN A 243 -7.80 19.65 -17.72
N ILE A 244 -6.53 19.23 -17.76
CA ILE A 244 -6.15 17.84 -17.46
C ILE A 244 -6.56 17.49 -16.03
N PHE A 245 -6.30 18.37 -15.06
CA PHE A 245 -6.74 18.12 -13.68
C PHE A 245 -8.26 17.97 -13.58
N GLN A 246 -9.04 18.87 -14.21
CA GLN A 246 -10.50 18.82 -14.21
C GLN A 246 -11.04 17.55 -14.87
N GLU A 247 -10.44 17.09 -15.97
CA GLU A 247 -10.83 15.83 -16.62
C GLU A 247 -10.44 14.61 -15.79
N SER A 248 -9.29 14.68 -15.11
CA SER A 248 -8.77 13.59 -14.28
C SER A 248 -9.63 13.36 -13.05
N ARG A 249 -10.02 14.44 -12.35
CA ARG A 249 -10.77 14.37 -11.10
C ARG A 249 -12.20 13.83 -11.22
N LYS A 250 -12.77 13.76 -12.43
CA LYS A 250 -14.11 13.20 -12.65
C LYS A 250 -14.20 11.74 -12.21
N TYR A 251 -13.11 10.99 -12.41
CA TYR A 251 -13.07 9.54 -12.21
C TYR A 251 -11.83 9.06 -11.44
N GLY A 252 -11.01 9.98 -10.91
CA GLY A 252 -9.80 9.66 -10.16
C GLY A 252 -10.00 9.87 -8.66
N ASP A 253 -9.62 8.86 -7.86
CA ASP A 253 -9.43 9.01 -6.41
C ASP A 253 -8.09 9.71 -6.11
N ILE A 254 -7.13 9.65 -7.04
CA ILE A 254 -5.86 10.40 -7.05
C ILE A 254 -5.65 10.94 -8.47
N VAL A 255 -5.17 12.19 -8.60
CA VAL A 255 -4.75 12.73 -9.90
C VAL A 255 -3.23 12.70 -9.99
N LYS A 256 -2.69 12.01 -10.99
CA LYS A 256 -1.27 11.83 -11.25
C LYS A 256 -0.85 12.57 -12.52
N MET A 257 0.05 13.54 -12.40
CA MET A 257 0.55 14.31 -13.55
C MET A 257 2.08 14.36 -13.52
N ILE A 258 2.74 13.83 -14.54
CA ILE A 258 4.20 13.73 -14.59
C ILE A 258 4.72 14.35 -15.89
N THR A 259 5.59 15.35 -15.81
CA THR A 259 5.97 16.15 -16.99
C THR A 259 7.47 16.33 -17.12
N THR A 260 8.00 16.36 -18.34
CA THR A 260 9.39 16.79 -18.61
C THR A 260 9.48 18.31 -18.51
N ILE A 261 10.56 18.81 -17.91
CA ILE A 261 10.86 20.24 -17.78
C ILE A 261 12.23 20.55 -18.37
N ASN A 262 12.49 21.83 -18.67
CA ASN A 262 13.76 22.29 -19.23
C ASN A 262 14.52 23.26 -18.31
N SER A 263 13.91 23.68 -17.20
CA SER A 263 14.47 24.66 -16.28
C SER A 263 14.07 24.40 -14.83
N MET A 264 14.92 24.82 -13.89
CA MET A 264 14.65 24.67 -12.45
C MET A 264 13.39 25.43 -12.01
N SER A 265 13.07 26.57 -12.65
CA SER A 265 11.92 27.41 -12.30
C SER A 265 10.58 26.69 -12.47
N GLU A 266 10.50 25.73 -13.40
CA GLU A 266 9.29 24.93 -13.64
C GLU A 266 8.92 24.02 -12.45
N ASN A 267 9.86 23.73 -11.54
CA ASN A 267 9.52 23.08 -10.27
C ASN A 267 8.75 24.02 -9.32
N TYR A 268 9.12 25.29 -9.24
CA TYR A 268 8.41 26.26 -8.41
C TYR A 268 7.02 26.54 -8.98
N GLU A 269 6.90 26.58 -10.31
CA GLU A 269 5.61 26.70 -11.00
C GLU A 269 4.69 25.50 -10.70
N LEU A 270 5.24 24.29 -10.67
CA LEU A 270 4.48 23.10 -10.26
C LEU A 270 4.02 23.19 -8.80
N GLU A 271 4.86 23.63 -7.87
CA GLU A 271 4.44 23.79 -6.47
C GLU A 271 3.40 24.90 -6.31
N TYR A 272 3.49 25.98 -7.10
CA TYR A 272 2.44 26.99 -7.17
C TYR A 272 1.13 26.41 -7.71
N PHE A 273 1.17 25.59 -8.76
CA PHE A 273 0.00 24.88 -9.28
C PHE A 273 -0.61 23.93 -8.23
N ARG A 274 0.22 23.15 -7.52
CA ARG A 274 -0.23 22.25 -6.45
C ARG A 274 -0.96 23.01 -5.35
N SER A 275 -0.43 24.16 -4.93
CA SER A 275 -1.06 25.03 -3.94
C SER A 275 -2.43 25.53 -4.42
N GLN A 276 -2.54 25.98 -5.68
CA GLN A 276 -3.82 26.39 -6.27
C GLN A 276 -4.84 25.26 -6.31
N ILE A 277 -4.44 24.06 -6.74
CA ILE A 277 -5.33 22.89 -6.77
C ILE A 277 -5.83 22.57 -5.35
N LYS A 278 -4.94 22.51 -4.36
CA LYS A 278 -5.33 22.24 -2.97
C LYS A 278 -6.30 23.29 -2.42
N ALA A 279 -6.08 24.58 -2.71
CA ALA A 279 -6.93 25.66 -2.24
C ALA A 279 -8.31 25.69 -2.93
N SER A 280 -8.36 25.40 -4.24
CA SER A 280 -9.59 25.44 -5.05
C SER A 280 -10.38 24.14 -5.02
N ASN A 281 -9.81 23.06 -4.49
CA ASN A 281 -10.40 21.73 -4.48
C ASN A 281 -10.13 20.97 -3.16
N PRO A 282 -10.56 21.51 -2.00
CA PRO A 282 -10.23 20.97 -0.69
C PRO A 282 -10.76 19.54 -0.46
N ASP A 283 -11.93 19.23 -1.01
CA ASP A 283 -12.60 17.92 -0.87
C ASP A 283 -12.40 17.00 -2.08
N GLY A 284 -11.58 17.40 -3.05
CA GLY A 284 -11.35 16.61 -4.24
C GLY A 284 -10.09 15.74 -4.17
N PRO A 285 -9.80 14.96 -5.23
CA PRO A 285 -8.68 14.03 -5.20
C PRO A 285 -7.34 14.76 -5.07
N PRO A 286 -6.41 14.23 -4.26
CA PRO A 286 -5.10 14.81 -4.09
C PRO A 286 -4.28 14.72 -5.39
N LEU A 287 -3.40 15.70 -5.58
CA LEU A 287 -2.48 15.77 -6.71
C LEU A 287 -1.14 15.11 -6.39
N SER A 288 -0.84 14.00 -7.07
CA SER A 288 0.49 13.40 -7.19
C SER A 288 1.16 13.95 -8.45
N ALA A 289 2.00 14.96 -8.32
CA ALA A 289 2.65 15.57 -9.49
C ALA A 289 4.14 15.75 -9.29
N VAL A 290 4.91 15.37 -10.31
CA VAL A 290 6.37 15.50 -10.30
C VAL A 290 6.89 15.82 -11.69
N ASN A 291 8.01 16.51 -11.76
CA ASN A 291 8.77 16.74 -12.96
C ASN A 291 9.83 15.64 -13.15
N MET A 292 10.07 15.26 -14.40
CA MET A 292 11.04 14.23 -14.78
C MET A 292 12.46 14.80 -14.93
N GLY A 293 13.44 13.89 -14.98
CA GLY A 293 14.84 14.23 -15.15
C GLY A 293 15.49 14.74 -13.86
N GLN A 294 16.81 14.96 -13.92
CA GLN A 294 17.59 15.43 -12.78
C GLN A 294 17.11 16.81 -12.30
N LEU A 295 16.75 17.70 -13.23
CA LEU A 295 16.17 19.02 -12.91
C LEU A 295 14.87 18.89 -12.09
N GLY A 296 14.10 17.82 -12.28
CA GLY A 296 12.82 17.60 -11.61
C GLY A 296 12.93 17.07 -10.19
N GLN A 297 14.12 16.73 -9.68
CA GLN A 297 14.31 16.11 -8.36
C GLN A 297 13.71 16.95 -7.21
N LEU A 298 13.72 18.28 -7.31
CA LEU A 298 13.07 19.15 -6.33
C LEU A 298 11.57 18.83 -6.18
N SER A 299 10.83 18.71 -7.30
CA SER A 299 9.41 18.37 -7.25
C SER A 299 9.14 16.98 -6.68
N ARG A 300 10.05 16.01 -6.88
CA ARG A 300 9.95 14.67 -6.28
C ARG A 300 10.12 14.72 -4.76
N ALA A 301 11.06 15.52 -4.29
CA ALA A 301 11.25 15.72 -2.86
C ALA A 301 10.03 16.42 -2.22
N LEU A 302 9.41 17.37 -2.91
CA LEU A 302 8.28 18.13 -2.36
C LEU A 302 6.92 17.41 -2.51
N ASN A 303 6.74 16.53 -3.49
CA ASN A 303 5.50 15.77 -3.67
C ASN A 303 5.23 14.82 -2.49
N THR A 304 4.08 14.98 -1.84
CA THR A 304 3.70 14.19 -0.66
C THR A 304 2.75 13.03 -0.97
N VAL A 305 2.17 12.99 -2.17
CA VAL A 305 1.09 12.05 -2.53
C VAL A 305 1.65 11.04 -3.53
N PHE A 306 1.73 9.76 -3.15
CA PHE A 306 2.14 8.65 -4.01
C PHE A 306 3.36 8.99 -4.88
N SER A 307 4.43 9.47 -4.24
CA SER A 307 5.67 9.76 -4.95
C SER A 307 6.28 8.49 -5.53
N PRO A 308 6.50 8.38 -6.86
CA PRO A 308 7.19 7.24 -7.45
C PRO A 308 8.67 7.26 -7.03
N ILE A 309 9.11 6.19 -6.37
CA ILE A 309 10.50 6.01 -5.93
C ILE A 309 11.20 4.89 -6.71
N THR A 310 12.53 4.88 -6.65
CA THR A 310 13.38 3.80 -7.15
C THR A 310 14.11 3.09 -6.00
N HIS A 311 14.81 2.01 -6.30
CA HIS A 311 15.71 1.31 -5.38
C HIS A 311 16.98 0.89 -6.13
N PRO A 312 18.19 0.96 -5.53
CA PRO A 312 19.44 0.60 -6.19
C PRO A 312 19.51 -0.84 -6.73
N LEU A 313 18.71 -1.75 -6.18
CA LEU A 313 18.60 -3.15 -6.63
C LEU A 313 17.62 -3.35 -7.80
N LEU A 314 16.91 -2.31 -8.27
CA LEU A 314 16.09 -2.44 -9.48
C LEU A 314 16.98 -2.49 -10.73
N PRO A 315 16.66 -3.37 -11.69
CA PRO A 315 17.48 -3.53 -12.90
C PRO A 315 17.40 -2.31 -13.82
N ILE A 316 16.25 -1.63 -13.80
CA ILE A 316 15.95 -0.48 -14.65
C ILE A 316 15.23 0.56 -13.79
N VAL A 317 15.69 1.81 -13.87
CA VAL A 317 14.98 2.96 -13.29
C VAL A 317 13.77 3.26 -14.18
N ALA A 318 12.57 3.34 -13.61
CA ALA A 318 11.33 3.43 -14.39
C ALA A 318 11.20 4.77 -15.14
N ALA A 319 11.83 5.84 -14.64
CA ALA A 319 11.87 7.15 -15.30
C ALA A 319 13.15 7.94 -14.93
N PRO A 320 13.67 8.81 -15.82
CA PRO A 320 14.84 9.63 -15.52
C PRO A 320 14.66 10.50 -14.27
N GLY A 321 15.71 10.57 -13.45
CA GLY A 321 15.76 11.41 -12.24
C GLY A 321 14.92 10.90 -11.06
N GLN A 322 14.45 9.65 -11.07
CA GLN A 322 13.82 9.03 -9.90
C GLN A 322 14.79 9.03 -8.71
N MET A 323 14.22 9.16 -7.51
CA MET A 323 14.92 9.15 -6.23
C MET A 323 14.36 7.99 -5.39
N SER A 324 15.21 7.36 -4.61
CA SER A 324 14.79 6.43 -3.55
C SER A 324 14.13 7.18 -2.39
N ALA A 325 13.40 6.47 -1.54
CA ALA A 325 12.85 7.04 -0.31
C ALA A 325 13.95 7.66 0.58
N ALA A 326 15.13 7.01 0.64
CA ALA A 326 16.27 7.51 1.40
C ALA A 326 16.82 8.82 0.86
N GLU A 327 16.98 8.94 -0.47
CA GLU A 327 17.44 10.19 -1.10
C GLU A 327 16.43 11.33 -0.90
N ILE A 328 15.13 11.05 -0.98
CA ILE A 328 14.09 12.05 -0.71
C ILE A 328 14.16 12.52 0.74
N ASN A 329 14.21 11.59 1.69
CA ASN A 329 14.30 11.94 3.12
C ASN A 329 15.58 12.71 3.44
N GLY A 330 16.72 12.33 2.85
CA GLY A 330 17.99 13.05 2.97
C GLY A 330 17.89 14.47 2.42
N ALA A 331 17.31 14.67 1.24
CA ALA A 331 17.11 16.00 0.66
C ALA A 331 16.20 16.87 1.54
N LEU A 332 15.10 16.31 2.06
CA LEU A 332 14.20 17.02 2.98
C LEU A 332 14.90 17.40 4.28
N ALA A 333 15.75 16.52 4.83
CA ALA A 333 16.54 16.80 6.01
C ALA A 333 17.52 17.96 5.78
N THR A 334 18.23 17.96 4.66
CA THR A 334 19.15 19.05 4.28
C THR A 334 18.43 20.39 4.11
N MET A 335 17.21 20.37 3.56
CA MET A 335 16.37 21.57 3.37
C MET A 335 15.64 22.01 4.64
N GLY A 336 15.80 21.31 5.78
CA GLY A 336 15.09 21.60 7.02
C GLY A 336 13.59 21.25 7.00
N GLN A 337 13.13 20.54 5.97
CA GLN A 337 11.74 20.08 5.81
C GLN A 337 11.47 18.75 6.54
N LEU A 338 12.54 18.06 6.95
CA LEU A 338 12.48 16.90 7.85
C LEU A 338 13.39 17.16 9.05
N PRO A 339 12.91 17.88 10.08
CA PRO A 339 13.73 18.26 11.21
C PRO A 339 14.18 17.03 12.00
N LYS A 340 15.45 17.03 12.41
CA LYS A 340 16.04 16.00 13.27
C LYS A 340 15.26 15.90 14.59
N LYS A 341 15.03 14.66 15.02
CA LYS A 341 14.36 14.32 16.29
C LYS A 341 15.18 13.32 17.09
N ASN A 342 15.01 13.33 18.39
CA ASN A 342 15.59 12.37 19.32
C ASN A 342 14.54 11.33 19.67
N ILE A 343 14.79 10.08 19.31
CA ILE A 343 13.96 8.93 19.66
C ILE A 343 14.65 8.19 20.79
N TYR A 344 13.92 7.91 21.86
CA TYR A 344 14.50 7.37 23.09
C TYR A 344 14.18 5.88 23.25
N ALA A 345 15.14 5.11 23.75
CA ALA A 345 14.89 3.83 24.42
C ALA A 345 15.11 4.03 25.91
N ILE A 346 14.02 3.98 26.67
CA ILE A 346 14.02 4.27 28.11
C ILE A 346 13.87 2.95 28.86
N GLY A 347 14.90 2.52 29.58
CA GLY A 347 14.85 1.26 30.31
C GLY A 347 16.05 1.01 31.18
N ILE A 348 16.28 -0.23 31.62
CA ILE A 348 17.50 -0.58 32.37
C ILE A 348 18.63 -0.75 31.34
N PHE A 349 19.84 -0.21 31.57
CA PHE A 349 20.93 -0.16 30.57
C PHE A 349 21.23 -1.50 29.83
N ARG A 350 21.01 -2.66 30.49
CA ARG A 350 21.19 -4.00 29.88
C ARG A 350 20.03 -4.47 28.98
N SER A 351 18.95 -3.71 28.86
CA SER A 351 17.69 -4.11 28.22
C SER A 351 17.43 -3.46 26.86
N THR A 352 18.32 -2.59 26.36
CA THR A 352 18.16 -1.83 25.11
C THR A 352 19.31 -2.05 24.10
N PRO A 353 19.71 -3.29 23.76
CA PRO A 353 20.78 -3.54 22.77
C PRO A 353 20.38 -3.18 21.31
N GLN A 354 19.22 -2.55 21.12
CA GLN A 354 18.61 -2.30 19.82
C GLN A 354 19.04 -0.97 19.19
N ALA A 355 19.86 -0.16 19.87
CA ALA A 355 20.28 1.16 19.36
C ALA A 355 20.91 1.07 17.97
N THR A 356 21.86 0.15 17.78
CA THR A 356 22.50 -0.08 16.48
C THR A 356 21.52 -0.55 15.40
N PHE A 357 20.45 -1.27 15.78
CA PHE A 357 19.42 -1.67 14.82
C PHE A 357 18.60 -0.46 14.35
N PHE A 358 18.12 0.38 15.26
CA PHE A 358 17.36 1.58 14.90
C PHE A 358 18.20 2.60 14.13
N GLU A 359 19.47 2.80 14.51
CA GLU A 359 20.41 3.64 13.77
C GLU A 359 20.58 3.15 12.33
N LYS A 360 20.73 1.84 12.13
CA LYS A 360 20.76 1.25 10.78
C LYS A 360 19.46 1.53 10.04
N CYS A 361 18.29 1.32 10.66
CA CYS A 361 17.00 1.62 10.03
C CYS A 361 16.87 3.09 9.62
N PHE A 362 17.32 4.04 10.45
CA PHE A 362 17.32 5.46 10.09
C PHE A 362 18.24 5.75 8.91
N ASN A 363 19.45 5.19 8.91
CA ASN A 363 20.41 5.37 7.83
C ASN A 363 19.90 4.78 6.50
N GLU A 364 19.36 3.56 6.52
CA GLU A 364 18.77 2.91 5.33
C GLU A 364 17.59 3.71 4.75
N LEU A 365 16.84 4.41 5.61
CA LEU A 365 15.72 5.25 5.19
C LEU A 365 16.10 6.72 4.97
N GLY A 366 17.38 7.10 5.10
CA GLY A 366 17.83 8.49 4.98
C GLY A 366 17.19 9.45 6.01
N LEU A 367 16.76 8.93 7.17
CA LEU A 367 16.12 9.70 8.23
C LEU A 367 17.17 10.36 9.14
N PRO A 368 17.03 11.65 9.51
CA PRO A 368 18.04 12.38 10.26
C PRO A 368 17.99 12.15 11.78
N HIS A 369 17.14 11.23 12.26
CA HIS A 369 16.84 11.07 13.68
C HIS A 369 18.03 10.47 14.45
N ASN A 370 18.10 10.81 15.74
CA ASN A 370 19.02 10.16 16.67
C ASN A 370 18.25 9.11 17.48
N PHE A 371 18.89 7.98 17.74
CA PHE A 371 18.41 7.02 18.73
C PHE A 371 19.23 7.14 20.02
N ILE A 372 18.58 7.31 21.17
CA ILE A 372 19.24 7.54 22.46
C ILE A 372 18.76 6.52 23.47
N SER A 373 19.66 5.69 23.97
CA SER A 373 19.36 4.78 25.09
C SER A 373 19.63 5.47 26.42
N VAL A 374 18.64 5.49 27.32
CA VAL A 374 18.75 6.12 28.64
C VAL A 374 18.33 5.16 29.73
N ASP A 375 19.05 5.19 30.86
CA ASP A 375 18.64 4.45 32.05
C ASP A 375 17.48 5.17 32.72
N ARG A 376 16.38 4.45 32.97
CA ARG A 376 15.23 5.00 33.68
C ARG A 376 15.51 5.23 35.17
N GLY A 377 16.44 4.48 35.77
CA GLY A 377 16.69 4.52 37.22
C GLY A 377 15.44 4.23 38.07
N PHE A 378 15.53 4.44 39.39
CA PHE A 378 14.40 4.28 40.32
C PHE A 378 13.48 5.52 40.37
N GLU A 379 14.00 6.71 40.02
CA GLU A 379 13.29 8.01 40.10
C GLU A 379 13.15 8.75 38.76
N GLY A 380 13.69 8.20 37.66
CA GLY A 380 13.68 8.89 36.36
C GLY A 380 12.28 8.98 35.76
N SER A 381 11.75 10.20 35.69
CA SER A 381 10.47 10.48 35.06
C SER A 381 10.60 10.47 33.54
N VAL A 382 9.86 9.59 32.86
CA VAL A 382 9.73 9.57 31.39
C VAL A 382 9.25 10.92 30.87
N GLU A 383 8.46 11.65 31.66
CA GLU A 383 7.98 13.00 31.37
C GLU A 383 9.12 13.98 31.09
N ALA A 384 10.22 13.92 31.85
CA ALA A 384 11.35 14.83 31.69
C ALA A 384 12.03 14.67 30.31
N PHE A 385 12.01 13.46 29.75
CA PHE A 385 12.48 13.20 28.39
C PHE A 385 11.48 13.68 27.33
N CYS A 386 10.17 13.51 27.59
CA CYS A 386 9.12 14.00 26.69
C CYS A 386 9.15 15.53 26.53
N LEU A 387 9.57 16.25 27.58
CA LEU A 387 9.72 17.72 27.57
C LEU A 387 11.01 18.22 26.89
N GLN A 388 11.92 17.33 26.48
CA GLN A 388 13.14 17.77 25.80
C GLN A 388 12.84 18.36 24.41
N PRO A 389 13.57 19.40 24.00
CA PRO A 389 13.51 19.88 22.62
C PRO A 389 13.75 18.73 21.63
N ASN A 390 12.98 18.70 20.55
CA ASN A 390 13.08 17.69 19.50
C ASN A 390 12.78 16.25 19.93
N PHE A 391 12.08 16.03 21.04
CA PHE A 391 11.53 14.71 21.37
C PHE A 391 10.69 14.17 20.18
N GLY A 392 11.06 13.00 19.67
CA GLY A 392 10.44 12.35 18.51
C GLY A 392 9.59 11.13 18.87
N GLY A 393 9.67 10.65 20.11
CA GLY A 393 9.01 9.45 20.58
C GLY A 393 9.93 8.60 21.45
N ALA A 394 9.37 7.57 22.07
CA ALA A 394 10.13 6.67 22.92
C ALA A 394 9.60 5.24 22.90
N TYR A 395 10.51 4.27 22.95
CA TYR A 395 10.24 2.91 23.42
C TYR A 395 10.59 2.82 24.91
N ILE A 396 9.77 2.12 25.69
CA ILE A 396 9.85 2.10 27.15
C ILE A 396 9.80 0.67 27.66
N ASN A 397 10.81 0.27 28.42
CA ASN A 397 10.90 -1.05 29.03
C ASN A 397 11.54 -1.01 30.42
N PRO A 398 10.82 -1.34 31.51
CA PRO A 398 9.45 -1.85 31.53
C PRO A 398 8.40 -0.79 31.18
N PRO A 399 7.24 -1.20 30.64
CA PRO A 399 6.18 -0.29 30.22
C PRO A 399 5.59 0.52 31.38
N LEU A 400 5.01 1.68 31.05
CA LEU A 400 4.30 2.54 31.98
C LEU A 400 2.87 2.02 32.21
N SER A 401 2.29 2.34 33.37
CA SER A 401 0.83 2.29 33.55
C SER A 401 0.18 3.25 32.55
N SER A 402 -0.95 2.88 31.95
CA SER A 402 -1.68 3.73 31.00
C SER A 402 -2.23 5.04 31.61
N SER A 403 -2.20 5.20 32.92
CA SER A 403 -2.72 6.37 33.65
C SER A 403 -1.74 7.55 33.76
N GLN A 404 -0.90 7.80 32.74
CA GLN A 404 0.07 8.91 32.78
C GLN A 404 -0.60 10.24 32.40
N SER A 405 -0.53 11.26 33.26
CA SER A 405 -1.14 12.57 33.01
C SER A 405 -0.55 13.31 31.82
N TYR A 406 0.75 13.16 31.55
CA TYR A 406 1.45 13.78 30.42
C TYR A 406 1.26 13.03 29.10
N ILE A 407 0.56 11.88 29.10
CA ILE A 407 0.21 11.14 27.87
C ILE A 407 -1.32 11.17 27.73
N PRO A 408 -1.89 12.28 27.22
CA PRO A 408 -3.33 12.52 27.27
C PRO A 408 -4.14 11.58 26.36
N MET A 409 -3.50 10.98 25.36
CA MET A 409 -4.15 10.10 24.38
C MET A 409 -3.58 8.69 24.45
N LEU A 410 -4.45 7.69 24.33
CA LEU A 410 -4.08 6.28 24.30
C LEU A 410 -4.69 5.61 23.09
N THR A 411 -3.96 4.69 22.47
CA THR A 411 -4.54 3.74 21.52
C THR A 411 -5.46 2.75 22.25
N ASP A 412 -6.37 2.12 21.49
CA ASP A 412 -7.25 1.08 22.06
C ASP A 412 -6.46 -0.09 22.64
N ALA A 413 -5.32 -0.43 22.02
CA ALA A 413 -4.42 -1.45 22.52
C ALA A 413 -3.84 -1.09 23.90
N ALA A 414 -3.26 0.12 24.03
CA ALA A 414 -2.69 0.57 25.31
C ALA A 414 -3.77 0.70 26.41
N ARG A 415 -4.97 1.17 26.04
CA ARG A 415 -6.11 1.28 26.97
C ARG A 415 -6.58 -0.08 27.47
N THR A 416 -6.71 -1.05 26.57
CA THR A 416 -7.19 -2.41 26.88
C THR A 416 -6.17 -3.20 27.69
N ILE A 417 -4.88 -3.10 27.33
CA ILE A 417 -3.80 -3.77 28.05
C ILE A 417 -3.51 -3.09 29.40
N GLY A 418 -3.80 -1.79 29.52
CA GLY A 418 -3.53 -0.99 30.71
C GLY A 418 -2.07 -0.56 30.84
N ALA A 419 -1.29 -0.62 29.74
CA ALA A 419 0.12 -0.33 29.76
C ALA A 419 0.65 0.28 28.45
N VAL A 420 1.59 1.21 28.57
CA VAL A 420 2.23 1.97 27.48
C VAL A 420 3.70 1.60 27.40
N ASP A 421 4.11 0.99 26.28
CA ASP A 421 5.52 0.69 25.99
C ASP A 421 6.09 1.62 24.89
N THR A 422 5.24 2.42 24.25
CA THR A 422 5.61 3.25 23.12
C THR A 422 4.92 4.60 23.23
N ILE A 423 5.67 5.69 23.11
CA ILE A 423 5.14 7.05 23.01
C ILE A 423 5.36 7.53 21.58
N VAL A 424 4.27 7.90 20.93
CA VAL A 424 4.24 8.50 19.59
C VAL A 424 3.91 9.98 19.73
N VAL A 425 4.65 10.83 19.00
CA VAL A 425 4.37 12.26 18.91
C VAL A 425 3.61 12.53 17.62
N ARG A 426 2.47 13.23 17.72
CA ARG A 426 1.75 13.77 16.55
C ARG A 426 1.77 15.29 16.57
N GLY A 427 1.90 15.92 15.40
CA GLY A 427 1.97 17.38 15.27
C GLY A 427 3.40 17.93 15.43
N GLU A 428 3.54 19.25 15.28
CA GLU A 428 4.82 19.94 15.35
C GLU A 428 4.81 21.08 16.38
N GLY A 429 5.96 21.30 17.03
CA GLY A 429 6.15 22.40 17.99
C GLY A 429 5.17 22.34 19.17
N SER A 430 4.54 23.47 19.47
CA SER A 430 3.58 23.63 20.58
C SER A 430 2.25 22.88 20.37
N SER A 431 1.98 22.38 19.16
CA SER A 431 0.81 21.53 18.86
C SER A 431 1.07 20.03 19.04
N SER A 432 2.27 19.66 19.48
CA SER A 432 2.64 18.26 19.67
C SER A 432 1.77 17.60 20.74
N THR A 433 1.16 16.47 20.37
CA THR A 433 0.34 15.66 21.26
C THR A 433 1.01 14.30 21.44
N PHE A 434 1.11 13.85 22.69
CA PHE A 434 1.65 12.54 23.04
C PHE A 434 0.57 11.48 23.06
N ILE A 435 0.83 10.39 22.33
CA ILE A 435 -0.04 9.24 22.24
C ILE A 435 0.69 8.02 22.80
N GLY A 436 0.13 7.43 23.84
CA GLY A 436 0.61 6.16 24.40
C GLY A 436 0.07 4.99 23.60
N ASP A 437 0.97 4.13 23.13
CA ASP A 437 0.66 2.87 22.47
C ASP A 437 1.31 1.70 23.23
N ASN A 438 0.81 0.51 22.93
CA ASN A 438 1.45 -0.75 23.25
C ASN A 438 1.81 -1.43 21.93
N ALA A 439 3.10 -1.54 21.60
CA ALA A 439 3.60 -2.14 20.37
C ALA A 439 4.05 -3.59 20.57
N THR A 440 4.32 -4.02 21.82
CA THR A 440 4.79 -5.37 22.14
C THR A 440 3.84 -6.45 21.62
N TRP A 441 2.52 -6.27 21.79
CA TRP A 441 1.53 -7.24 21.29
C TRP A 441 1.59 -7.41 19.76
N LYS A 442 1.94 -6.35 19.02
CA LYS A 442 2.08 -6.41 17.55
C LYS A 442 3.24 -7.34 17.17
N GLY A 443 4.36 -7.23 17.88
CA GLY A 443 5.54 -8.10 17.67
C GLY A 443 5.26 -9.55 18.04
N ILE A 444 4.56 -9.80 19.15
CA ILE A 444 4.15 -11.15 19.56
C ILE A 444 3.22 -11.75 18.51
N ARG A 445 2.16 -11.03 18.15
CA ARG A 445 1.20 -11.47 17.13
C ARG A 445 1.91 -11.79 15.83
N ALA A 446 2.72 -10.85 15.30
CA ALA A 446 3.45 -11.04 14.06
C ALA A 446 4.35 -12.29 14.11
N THR A 447 5.08 -12.53 15.21
CA THR A 447 5.94 -13.71 15.36
C THR A 447 5.12 -15.00 15.37
N LEU A 448 4.00 -15.02 16.11
CA LEU A 448 3.13 -16.19 16.20
C LEU A 448 2.38 -16.47 14.89
N THR A 449 2.04 -15.44 14.11
CA THR A 449 1.29 -15.59 12.85
C THR A 449 2.18 -15.70 11.62
N ARG A 450 3.46 -15.31 11.71
CA ARG A 450 4.43 -15.40 10.59
C ARG A 450 4.92 -16.83 10.37
N ASP A 451 5.14 -17.57 11.45
CA ASP A 451 5.76 -18.91 11.40
C ASP A 451 4.78 -20.07 11.73
N PHE A 452 3.49 -19.79 12.04
CA PHE A 452 2.48 -20.83 12.31
C PHE A 452 1.16 -20.69 11.52
N ALA A 453 0.68 -21.86 11.09
CA ALA A 453 -0.58 -22.10 10.43
C ALA A 453 -1.80 -21.79 11.34
N PRO A 454 -2.93 -21.31 10.78
CA PRO A 454 -4.20 -21.18 11.50
C PRO A 454 -4.78 -22.50 12.05
N SER A 455 -4.14 -23.65 11.78
CA SER A 455 -4.59 -24.97 12.26
C SER A 455 -4.24 -25.26 13.72
N ALA A 456 -3.37 -24.48 14.37
CA ALA A 456 -3.00 -24.78 15.76
C ALA A 456 -4.09 -24.43 16.79
N TYR A 457 -5.06 -23.56 16.45
CA TYR A 457 -5.99 -22.99 17.45
C TYR A 457 -7.46 -22.84 17.00
N LYS A 458 -7.90 -23.60 15.98
CA LYS A 458 -9.31 -23.60 15.60
C LYS A 458 -10.19 -24.02 16.79
N ASP A 459 -11.16 -23.19 17.15
CA ASP A 459 -12.14 -23.40 18.24
C ASP A 459 -11.58 -23.55 19.67
N ARG A 460 -10.34 -23.09 19.95
CA ARG A 460 -9.77 -23.11 21.31
C ARG A 460 -9.10 -21.80 21.69
N ALA A 461 -9.52 -21.22 22.82
CA ALA A 461 -8.74 -20.20 23.52
C ALA A 461 -7.61 -20.88 24.32
N ALA A 462 -6.37 -20.47 24.12
CA ALA A 462 -5.23 -20.88 24.93
C ALA A 462 -4.64 -19.65 25.63
N ILE A 463 -4.64 -19.66 26.96
CA ILE A 463 -3.98 -18.63 27.77
C ILE A 463 -2.62 -19.18 28.18
N ILE A 464 -1.54 -18.63 27.62
CA ILE A 464 -0.18 -18.90 28.10
C ILE A 464 0.13 -17.89 29.20
N SER A 465 0.05 -18.32 30.45
CA SER A 465 0.48 -17.53 31.61
C SER A 465 1.92 -17.86 31.95
N VAL A 466 2.81 -16.86 31.95
CA VAL A 466 4.21 -17.02 32.36
C VAL A 466 4.46 -16.15 33.59
N LYS A 467 5.16 -16.70 34.58
CA LYS A 467 5.08 -16.33 36.00
C LYS A 467 5.86 -15.07 36.45
N GLN A 468 6.25 -14.15 35.56
CA GLN A 468 7.06 -12.97 35.97
C GLN A 468 6.58 -11.64 35.39
N TRP A 469 6.14 -10.77 36.31
CA TRP A 469 5.51 -9.45 36.13
C TRP A 469 6.39 -8.35 35.48
N GLY A 470 7.51 -8.74 34.85
CA GLY A 470 8.47 -7.81 34.27
C GLY A 470 9.05 -8.21 32.90
N ARG A 471 8.67 -9.36 32.33
CA ARG A 471 9.17 -9.79 31.00
C ARG A 471 8.12 -10.33 30.03
N CYS A 472 6.90 -10.60 30.48
CA CYS A 472 5.82 -11.03 29.60
C CYS A 472 4.54 -10.28 30.01
N GLN A 473 4.12 -9.31 29.20
CA GLN A 473 2.78 -8.77 29.31
C GLN A 473 1.78 -9.82 28.85
N VAL A 474 0.72 -9.99 29.64
CA VAL A 474 -0.43 -10.85 29.36
C VAL A 474 -0.99 -10.45 28.00
N SER A 475 -0.80 -11.30 26.98
CA SER A 475 -1.43 -11.12 25.69
C SER A 475 -2.80 -11.80 25.73
N TYR A 476 -3.88 -11.02 25.74
CA TYR A 476 -5.21 -11.54 25.44
C TYR A 476 -5.27 -11.86 23.94
N LEU A 477 -4.98 -13.11 23.57
CA LEU A 477 -5.21 -13.62 22.23
C LEU A 477 -6.50 -14.44 22.24
N CYS A 478 -7.64 -13.76 22.09
CA CYS A 478 -8.88 -14.41 21.69
C CYS A 478 -8.96 -14.35 20.16
N PHE A 479 -8.64 -15.44 19.48
CA PHE A 479 -9.09 -15.65 18.11
C PHE A 479 -10.56 -16.05 18.17
N LYS A 480 -11.46 -15.07 18.14
CA LYS A 480 -12.84 -15.27 17.73
C LYS A 480 -12.93 -14.78 16.30
N GLU A 481 -12.85 -15.70 15.33
CA GLU A 481 -13.44 -15.44 14.02
C GLU A 481 -14.96 -15.47 14.24
N SER A 482 -15.61 -14.32 14.06
CA SER A 482 -17.06 -14.22 13.89
C SER A 482 -17.38 -14.14 12.42
#